data_AF-A0AAN4ZYA6-F1
#
_entry.id   AF-A0AAN4ZYA6-F1
#
_cell.length_a   1.000
_cell.length_b   1.000
_cell.length_c   1.000
_cell.angle_alpha   90.00
_cell.angle_beta   90.00
_cell.angle_gamma   90.00
#
_symmetry.space_group_name_H-M   'P 1'
#
loop_
_entity.id
_entity.type
_entity.pdbx_description
1 polymer ?
#
loop_
_entity_poly.entity_id
_entity_poly.type
_entity_poly.pdbx_seq_one_letter_code
_entity_poly.pdbx_strand_id
1 'polypeptide(L)'
;MHGLHNNRRTLLLGALLACGVLLLAGLTHPFSSVNSGRIEKPRLTLGYLKQTDAAPIIVAKELGYFKAEGLDVALEPQSNIAMLETRLLSGALDGTQAPVGLPLATRIGYGARADLIVPLILGANGNAVTLSRQIWNDIRPAVATDPDGRIRLPVRANALSSTHPGVAGLIGHLNFGVVSELSSHNYQLRYWLAAGGIRPGYYTASDKAGTAGAQIDIWPVPAARMTATLEAGTIQGFAAGEPWNQSAAARDLGVPVINSAAIRPGGAEKAFVVSQAFADRYPNTTAALVRALIRASIWLDARDGKNRDVAARMLAAPEYVGISASIIALSLSGHPHGSDGTEGLLKEPSRFFRDRAGVPFYSEAIWYLTQMRRWGQIPTYKQDDWYEQTARAVFRPSLYLLAAHQLVAQGRANPGDFDWQGGGERREPGAAAIDGKVFDARHPNAYLDQFEIGLKGRETADDVIPLQD
;
A
#
# COMPACT_ATOMS: atom_id res chain seq x y z
N MET A 1 -5.88 78.84 54.10
CA MET A 1 -7.13 79.47 53.64
C MET A 1 -7.85 78.49 52.72
N HIS A 2 -9.09 78.12 53.08
CA HIS A 2 -10.21 77.53 52.30
C HIS A 2 -9.94 76.35 51.32
N GLY A 3 -10.68 75.23 51.28
CA GLY A 3 -11.91 74.74 51.93
C GLY A 3 -12.13 73.28 51.44
N LEU A 4 -12.60 72.32 52.28
CA LEU A 4 -14.00 71.84 52.42
C LEU A 4 -14.63 71.38 51.07
N HIS A 5 -15.26 70.22 50.86
CA HIS A 5 -15.93 69.22 51.71
C HIS A 5 -16.37 68.01 50.82
N ASN A 6 -16.43 66.79 51.38
CA ASN A 6 -17.42 65.68 51.22
C ASN A 6 -17.94 65.24 49.81
N ASN A 7 -18.32 64.00 49.48
CA ASN A 7 -18.79 62.85 50.26
C ASN A 7 -18.86 61.56 49.40
N ARG A 8 -18.51 60.42 50.03
CA ARG A 8 -19.07 59.05 49.98
C ARG A 8 -19.96 58.56 48.82
N ARG A 9 -19.62 57.33 48.36
CA ARG A 9 -20.41 56.20 47.76
C ARG A 9 -19.65 55.69 46.52
N THR A 10 -19.24 54.44 46.33
CA THR A 10 -19.65 53.15 46.87
C THR A 10 -18.54 52.14 46.56
N LEU A 11 -18.37 51.17 47.46
CA LEU A 11 -17.60 49.94 47.32
C LEU A 11 -17.74 49.27 45.95
N LEU A 12 -16.61 48.85 45.36
CA LEU A 12 -16.49 47.63 44.55
C LEU A 12 -15.09 47.03 44.81
N LEU A 13 -15.03 46.17 45.83
CA LEU A 13 -14.14 45.00 45.84
C LEU A 13 -14.35 44.26 44.51
N GLY A 14 -13.39 43.62 43.86
CA GLY A 14 -12.10 43.10 44.26
C GLY A 14 -11.70 42.05 43.20
N ALA A 15 -10.48 41.52 43.32
CA ALA A 15 -9.92 40.39 42.57
C ALA A 15 -9.45 40.64 41.12
N LEU A 16 -8.34 41.39 41.00
CA LEU A 16 -7.34 41.20 39.93
C LEU A 16 -6.08 40.66 40.61
N LEU A 17 -5.84 39.34 40.52
CA LEU A 17 -4.54 38.64 40.67
C LEU A 17 -4.77 37.19 41.12
N ALA A 18 -5.07 36.30 40.17
CA ALA A 18 -4.74 34.86 40.18
C ALA A 18 -5.59 34.11 39.13
N CYS A 19 -5.26 34.24 37.85
CA CYS A 19 -5.71 33.30 36.81
C CYS A 19 -4.81 33.49 35.59
N GLY A 20 -3.59 32.97 35.70
CA GLY A 20 -2.56 33.13 34.66
C GLY A 20 -1.67 31.91 34.49
N VAL A 21 -2.13 30.72 34.86
CA VAL A 21 -1.53 29.42 34.49
C VAL A 21 -2.63 28.37 34.58
N LEU A 22 -3.39 28.15 33.50
CA LEU A 22 -4.24 26.97 33.27
C LEU A 22 -4.96 27.16 31.94
N LEU A 23 -4.30 26.81 30.82
CA LEU A 23 -4.93 26.53 29.51
C LEU A 23 -3.85 25.99 28.55
N LEU A 24 -3.23 24.86 28.92
CA LEU A 24 -2.45 24.00 28.02
C LEU A 24 -2.78 22.51 28.30
N ALA A 25 -4.01 22.25 28.77
CA ALA A 25 -4.57 20.91 28.96
C ALA A 25 -5.55 20.63 27.83
N GLY A 26 -5.02 20.44 26.62
CA GLY A 26 -5.80 20.07 25.44
C GLY A 26 -4.98 19.12 24.58
N LEU A 27 -5.34 17.83 24.62
CA LEU A 27 -4.87 16.76 23.73
C LEU A 27 -3.44 16.23 23.96
N THR A 28 -3.07 15.94 25.20
CA THR A 28 -2.16 14.81 25.47
C THR A 28 -3.03 13.63 25.89
N HIS A 29 -3.44 12.78 24.95
CA HIS A 29 -3.78 11.42 25.35
C HIS A 29 -2.50 10.83 25.97
N PRO A 30 -2.49 10.41 27.24
CA PRO A 30 -1.36 9.66 27.75
C PRO A 30 -1.30 8.39 26.91
N PHE A 31 -0.29 8.28 26.05
CA PHE A 31 0.13 6.98 25.56
C PHE A 31 0.38 6.16 26.82
N SER A 32 -0.49 5.18 27.08
CA SER A 32 -0.32 4.26 28.19
C SER A 32 1.13 3.79 28.21
N SER A 33 1.74 3.93 29.38
CA SER A 33 3.12 3.63 29.73
C SER A 33 3.71 2.46 28.93
N VAL A 34 5.01 2.57 28.61
CA VAL A 34 5.88 1.48 28.16
C VAL A 34 5.41 0.17 28.78
N ASN A 35 4.70 -0.66 28.01
CA ASN A 35 4.13 -1.87 28.55
C ASN A 35 5.28 -2.88 28.63
N SER A 36 5.98 -2.86 29.77
CA SER A 36 6.96 -3.87 30.19
C SER A 36 6.25 -5.16 30.62
N GLY A 37 5.12 -5.48 29.97
CA GLY A 37 4.30 -6.65 30.23
C GLY A 37 4.95 -7.90 29.65
N ARG A 38 4.72 -9.03 30.31
CA ARG A 38 5.17 -10.35 29.84
C ARG A 38 4.54 -10.65 28.48
N ILE A 39 5.34 -11.14 27.53
CA ILE A 39 4.86 -11.67 26.25
C ILE A 39 3.81 -12.76 26.50
N GLU A 40 2.58 -12.55 26.04
CA GLU A 40 1.45 -13.45 26.29
C GLU A 40 1.52 -14.70 25.42
N LYS A 41 1.92 -14.53 24.16
CA LYS A 41 2.12 -15.60 23.18
C LYS A 41 3.51 -15.47 22.55
N PRO A 42 4.51 -16.26 23.01
CA PRO A 42 5.88 -16.15 22.51
C PRO A 42 6.10 -16.93 21.21
N ARG A 43 5.38 -18.03 20.97
CA ARG A 43 5.50 -18.83 19.74
C ARG A 43 4.44 -18.42 18.74
N LEU A 44 4.87 -18.04 17.54
CA LEU A 44 4.02 -17.49 16.51
C LEU A 44 4.30 -18.11 15.15
N THR A 45 3.26 -18.27 14.35
CA THR A 45 3.38 -18.62 12.93
C THR A 45 2.93 -17.43 12.08
N LEU A 46 3.83 -16.88 11.26
CA LEU A 46 3.51 -15.79 10.34
C LEU A 46 3.51 -16.25 8.89
N GLY A 47 2.47 -15.86 8.14
CA GLY A 47 2.38 -16.08 6.70
C GLY A 47 3.12 -15.01 5.89
N TYR A 48 3.59 -15.39 4.71
CA TYR A 48 4.08 -14.43 3.71
C TYR A 48 3.95 -14.99 2.28
N LEU A 49 3.97 -14.09 1.29
CA LEU A 49 4.07 -14.47 -0.13
C LEU A 49 5.52 -14.35 -0.58
N LYS A 50 5.95 -15.21 -1.51
CA LYS A 50 7.31 -15.21 -2.06
C LYS A 50 7.58 -14.01 -2.98
N GLN A 51 7.69 -12.83 -2.40
CA GLN A 51 7.90 -11.54 -3.05
C GLN A 51 8.90 -10.68 -2.24
N THR A 52 9.52 -9.67 -2.87
CA THR A 52 10.52 -8.83 -2.18
C THR A 52 9.93 -7.98 -1.05
N ASP A 53 8.63 -7.71 -1.08
CA ASP A 53 7.90 -6.99 -0.04
C ASP A 53 7.70 -7.81 1.26
N ALA A 54 8.05 -9.10 1.27
CA ALA A 54 8.20 -9.89 2.49
C ALA A 54 9.51 -9.60 3.25
N ALA A 55 10.41 -8.76 2.69
CA ALA A 55 11.72 -8.47 3.27
C ALA A 55 11.69 -8.09 4.76
N PRO A 56 10.78 -7.21 5.26
CA PRO A 56 10.79 -6.84 6.66
C PRO A 56 10.55 -8.02 7.61
N ILE A 57 9.67 -8.96 7.23
CA ILE A 57 9.37 -10.15 8.05
C ILE A 57 10.55 -11.12 8.04
N ILE A 58 11.15 -11.35 6.87
CA ILE A 58 12.30 -12.24 6.71
C ILE A 58 13.52 -11.68 7.47
N VAL A 59 13.83 -10.40 7.28
CA VAL A 59 14.94 -9.72 7.96
C VAL A 59 14.72 -9.69 9.47
N ALA A 60 13.50 -9.47 9.95
CA ALA A 60 13.20 -9.51 11.39
C ALA A 60 13.50 -10.88 12.02
N LYS A 61 13.30 -11.97 11.26
CA LYS A 61 13.67 -13.32 11.67
C LYS A 61 15.18 -13.54 11.61
N GLU A 62 15.80 -13.32 10.45
CA GLU A 62 17.21 -13.63 10.21
C GLU A 62 18.17 -12.80 11.07
N LEU A 63 17.83 -11.53 11.35
CA LEU A 63 18.61 -10.68 12.25
C LEU A 63 18.23 -10.84 13.73
N GLY A 64 17.32 -11.76 14.06
CA GLY A 64 16.92 -12.05 15.42
C GLY A 64 16.14 -10.93 16.11
N TYR A 65 15.52 -10.01 15.36
CA TYR A 65 14.71 -8.94 15.95
C TYR A 65 13.46 -9.48 16.66
N PHE A 66 12.82 -10.53 16.13
CA PHE A 66 11.75 -11.21 16.86
C PHE A 66 12.24 -11.81 18.18
N LYS A 67 13.37 -12.53 18.15
CA LYS A 67 13.98 -13.15 19.34
C LYS A 67 14.35 -12.09 20.39
N ALA A 68 14.86 -10.93 19.97
CA ALA A 68 15.20 -9.81 20.85
C ALA A 68 13.98 -9.14 21.51
N GLU A 69 12.77 -9.44 21.04
CA GLU A 69 11.49 -9.04 21.64
C GLU A 69 10.82 -10.20 22.40
N GLY A 70 11.50 -11.35 22.56
CA GLY A 70 10.98 -12.53 23.25
C GLY A 70 10.05 -13.41 22.41
N LEU A 71 10.10 -13.28 21.08
CA LEU A 71 9.26 -14.03 20.15
C LEU A 71 10.05 -15.12 19.41
N ASP A 72 9.47 -16.30 19.34
CA ASP A 72 9.89 -17.45 18.53
C ASP A 72 8.95 -17.56 17.33
N VAL A 73 9.42 -17.13 16.16
CA VAL A 73 8.60 -16.94 14.96
C VAL A 73 8.94 -17.98 13.89
N ALA A 74 7.95 -18.80 13.53
CA ALA A 74 7.94 -19.59 12.31
C ALA A 74 7.42 -18.74 11.14
N LEU A 75 8.07 -18.84 9.97
CA LEU A 75 7.60 -18.19 8.74
C LEU A 75 7.13 -19.26 7.78
N GLU A 76 5.94 -19.09 7.22
CA GLU A 76 5.37 -20.05 6.28
C GLU A 76 4.98 -19.38 4.96
N PRO A 77 5.54 -19.84 3.82
CA PRO A 77 5.13 -19.34 2.52
C PRO A 77 3.69 -19.76 2.22
N GLN A 78 2.90 -18.83 1.70
CA GLN A 78 1.54 -19.08 1.23
C GLN A 78 1.50 -19.16 -0.28
N SER A 79 0.63 -20.03 -0.82
CA SER A 79 0.54 -20.29 -2.26
C SER A 79 -0.16 -19.16 -3.02
N ASN A 80 -1.14 -18.52 -2.39
CA ASN A 80 -1.90 -17.39 -2.94
C ASN A 80 -2.65 -16.64 -1.81
N ILE A 81 -3.30 -15.53 -2.15
CA ILE A 81 -4.02 -14.68 -1.21
C ILE A 81 -5.22 -15.37 -0.56
N ALA A 82 -5.98 -16.18 -1.31
CA ALA A 82 -7.15 -16.88 -0.77
C ALA A 82 -6.76 -17.90 0.33
N MET A 83 -5.68 -18.65 0.12
CA MET A 83 -5.13 -19.57 1.13
C MET A 83 -4.60 -18.80 2.33
N LEU A 84 -3.88 -17.71 2.10
CA LEU A 84 -3.35 -16.83 3.14
C LEU A 84 -4.47 -16.25 4.01
N GLU A 85 -5.55 -15.74 3.40
CA GLU A 85 -6.76 -15.27 4.10
C GLU A 85 -7.39 -16.40 4.91
N THR A 86 -7.66 -17.55 4.29
CA THR A 86 -8.27 -18.71 4.96
C THR A 86 -7.49 -19.13 6.21
N ARG A 87 -6.16 -19.16 6.11
CA ARG A 87 -5.29 -19.56 7.22
C ARG A 87 -5.15 -18.49 8.30
N LEU A 88 -5.19 -17.20 7.93
CA LEU A 88 -5.26 -16.11 8.90
C LEU A 88 -6.58 -16.12 9.67
N LEU A 89 -7.72 -16.27 8.96
CA LEU A 89 -9.05 -16.27 9.56
C LEU A 89 -9.32 -17.48 10.45
N SER A 90 -8.75 -18.64 10.12
CA SER A 90 -8.85 -19.84 10.96
C SER A 90 -7.90 -19.84 12.17
N GLY A 91 -6.99 -18.87 12.27
CA GLY A 91 -5.97 -18.80 13.32
C GLY A 91 -4.80 -19.78 13.12
N ALA A 92 -4.70 -20.42 11.95
CA ALA A 92 -3.53 -21.20 11.57
C ALA A 92 -2.30 -20.30 11.33
N LEU A 93 -2.51 -19.02 11.04
CA LEU A 93 -1.50 -17.96 11.07
C LEU A 93 -1.88 -16.94 12.15
N ASP A 94 -0.90 -16.52 12.95
CA ASP A 94 -1.06 -15.46 13.95
C ASP A 94 -1.03 -14.05 13.33
N GLY A 95 -0.35 -13.93 12.20
CA GLY A 95 -0.25 -12.72 11.41
C GLY A 95 0.35 -13.01 10.04
N THR A 96 0.33 -12.04 9.14
CA THR A 96 0.83 -12.26 7.77
C THR A 96 1.21 -10.97 7.08
N GLN A 97 2.16 -11.03 6.14
CA GLN A 97 2.22 -10.06 5.05
C GLN A 97 0.99 -10.25 4.16
N ALA A 98 0.28 -9.18 3.81
CA ALA A 98 -0.84 -9.22 2.87
C ALA A 98 -0.97 -7.92 2.07
N PRO A 99 -1.70 -7.91 0.94
CA PRO A 99 -2.12 -6.68 0.30
C PRO A 99 -3.00 -5.85 1.24
N VAL A 100 -2.82 -4.53 1.21
CA VAL A 100 -3.61 -3.58 2.03
C VAL A 100 -5.12 -3.64 1.76
N GLY A 101 -5.53 -4.09 0.57
CA GLY A 101 -6.94 -4.27 0.23
C GLY A 101 -7.60 -5.45 0.96
N LEU A 102 -6.85 -6.47 1.39
CA LEU A 102 -7.42 -7.64 2.07
C LEU A 102 -8.17 -7.27 3.36
N PRO A 103 -7.55 -6.63 4.37
CA PRO A 103 -8.24 -6.32 5.62
C PRO A 103 -9.36 -5.27 5.46
N LEU A 104 -9.30 -4.43 4.42
CA LEU A 104 -10.38 -3.51 4.07
C LEU A 104 -11.57 -4.26 3.47
N ALA A 105 -11.32 -5.18 2.54
CA ALA A 105 -12.34 -6.02 1.91
C ALA A 105 -13.11 -6.85 2.95
N THR A 106 -12.39 -7.51 3.87
CA THR A 106 -13.05 -8.31 4.91
C THR A 106 -13.90 -7.46 5.85
N ARG A 107 -13.48 -6.22 6.12
CA ARG A 107 -14.24 -5.27 6.95
C ARG A 107 -15.52 -4.81 6.29
N ILE A 108 -15.49 -4.51 4.99
CA ILE A 108 -16.68 -4.07 4.23
C ILE A 108 -17.59 -5.23 3.81
N GLY A 109 -17.16 -6.48 4.02
CA GLY A 109 -17.90 -7.67 3.62
C GLY A 109 -17.78 -8.02 2.13
N TYR A 110 -16.70 -7.59 1.47
CA TYR A 110 -16.33 -8.08 0.15
C TYR A 110 -15.50 -9.36 0.31
N GLY A 111 -16.11 -10.51 0.04
CA GLY A 111 -15.53 -11.81 0.37
C GLY A 111 -15.89 -12.25 1.79
N ALA A 112 -14.96 -12.87 2.52
CA ALA A 112 -15.19 -13.29 3.89
C ALA A 112 -15.29 -12.08 4.83
N ARG A 113 -16.29 -12.05 5.72
CA ARG A 113 -16.43 -10.98 6.70
C ARG A 113 -15.59 -11.27 7.94
N ALA A 114 -14.63 -10.40 8.23
CA ALA A 114 -13.76 -10.52 9.40
C ALA A 114 -13.14 -9.17 9.81
N ASP A 115 -12.88 -9.03 11.10
CA ASP A 115 -12.18 -7.86 11.66
C ASP A 115 -10.66 -8.13 11.68
N LEU A 116 -10.00 -7.67 10.61
CA LEU A 116 -8.55 -7.67 10.45
C LEU A 116 -8.03 -6.24 10.66
N ILE A 117 -6.82 -6.12 11.22
CA ILE A 117 -6.17 -4.82 11.44
C ILE A 117 -4.78 -4.77 10.83
N VAL A 118 -4.35 -3.54 10.53
CA VAL A 118 -3.06 -3.19 9.97
C VAL A 118 -2.29 -2.33 10.97
N PRO A 119 -1.47 -2.93 11.84
CA PRO A 119 -0.62 -2.18 12.76
C PRO A 119 0.62 -1.57 12.07
N LEU A 120 1.02 -2.05 10.89
CA LEU A 120 2.22 -1.61 10.19
C LEU A 120 2.10 -1.84 8.67
N ILE A 121 2.51 -0.85 7.89
CA ILE A 121 2.74 -1.00 6.45
C ILE A 121 4.14 -1.57 6.25
N LEU A 122 4.26 -2.63 5.45
CA LEU A 122 5.54 -3.29 5.19
C LEU A 122 6.37 -2.53 4.17
N GLY A 123 5.75 -1.77 3.27
CA GLY A 123 6.48 -0.88 2.38
C GLY A 123 5.59 -0.08 1.44
N ALA A 124 6.24 0.85 0.74
CA ALA A 124 5.70 1.66 -0.33
C ALA A 124 6.55 1.49 -1.60
N ASN A 125 5.96 1.76 -2.77
CA ASN A 125 6.58 1.57 -4.09
C ASN A 125 6.99 0.10 -4.37
N GLY A 126 7.77 -0.11 -5.44
CA GLY A 126 8.28 -1.44 -5.80
C GLY A 126 7.32 -2.27 -6.66
N ASN A 127 6.26 -1.66 -7.19
CA ASN A 127 5.46 -2.25 -8.27
C ASN A 127 5.71 -1.55 -9.59
N ALA A 128 5.47 -2.28 -10.68
CA ALA A 128 5.38 -1.73 -12.02
C ALA A 128 4.32 -2.46 -12.86
N VAL A 129 3.94 -1.82 -13.96
CA VAL A 129 3.23 -2.45 -15.08
C VAL A 129 4.27 -2.81 -16.12
N THR A 130 4.27 -4.07 -16.54
CA THR A 130 5.19 -4.64 -17.53
C THR A 130 4.38 -5.19 -18.69
N LEU A 131 4.71 -4.80 -19.92
CA LEU A 131 4.12 -5.34 -21.14
C LEU A 131 4.97 -6.49 -21.67
N SER A 132 4.37 -7.44 -22.40
CA SER A 132 5.15 -8.43 -23.13
C SER A 132 6.03 -7.75 -24.18
N ARG A 133 7.15 -8.40 -24.52
CA ARG A 133 8.05 -7.95 -25.60
C ARG A 133 7.31 -7.69 -26.91
N GLN A 134 6.36 -8.55 -27.25
CA GLN A 134 5.54 -8.42 -28.46
C GLN A 134 4.70 -7.14 -28.43
N ILE A 135 3.88 -6.95 -27.39
CA ILE A 135 3.02 -5.77 -27.27
C ILE A 135 3.83 -4.48 -27.22
N TRP A 136 4.97 -4.50 -26.52
CA TRP A 136 5.88 -3.35 -26.51
C TRP A 136 6.34 -2.98 -27.92
N ASN A 137 6.78 -3.96 -28.71
CA ASN A 137 7.22 -3.72 -30.09
C ASN A 137 6.09 -3.15 -30.97
N ASP A 138 4.85 -3.62 -30.76
CA ASP A 138 3.69 -3.16 -31.51
C ASP A 138 3.30 -1.70 -31.20
N ILE A 139 3.51 -1.23 -29.96
CA ILE A 139 3.16 0.14 -29.55
C ILE A 139 4.32 1.13 -29.61
N ARG A 140 5.57 0.66 -29.45
CA ARG A 140 6.78 1.50 -29.34
C ARG A 140 6.89 2.57 -30.43
N PRO A 141 6.58 2.29 -31.73
CA PRO A 141 6.67 3.30 -32.78
C PRO A 141 5.81 4.56 -32.57
N ALA A 142 4.72 4.46 -31.79
CA ALA A 142 3.85 5.60 -31.50
C ALA A 142 4.05 6.17 -30.08
N VAL A 143 4.94 5.59 -29.27
CA VAL A 143 5.24 6.12 -27.94
C VAL A 143 6.02 7.43 -28.09
N ALA A 144 5.58 8.45 -27.38
CA ALA A 144 6.21 9.77 -27.44
C ALA A 144 7.68 9.70 -27.02
N THR A 145 8.54 10.39 -27.78
CA THR A 145 9.95 10.60 -27.45
C THR A 145 10.23 12.06 -27.11
N ASP A 146 11.31 12.31 -26.37
CA ASP A 146 11.90 13.64 -26.22
C ASP A 146 12.68 14.06 -27.50
N PRO A 147 13.19 15.30 -27.58
CA PRO A 147 13.97 15.76 -28.73
C PRO A 147 15.25 14.97 -29.02
N ASP A 148 15.80 14.27 -28.02
CA ASP A 148 16.99 13.42 -28.14
C ASP A 148 16.64 11.98 -28.60
N GLY A 149 15.35 11.73 -28.90
CA GLY A 149 14.85 10.43 -29.33
C GLY A 149 14.66 9.41 -28.20
N ARG A 150 14.73 9.83 -26.93
CA ARG A 150 14.51 8.94 -25.78
C ARG A 150 13.02 8.83 -25.49
N ILE A 151 12.58 7.65 -25.06
CA ILE A 151 11.18 7.43 -24.66
C ILE A 151 10.80 8.39 -23.53
N ARG A 152 9.68 9.10 -23.69
CA ARG A 152 9.12 9.96 -22.65
C ARG A 152 8.42 9.09 -21.61
N LEU A 153 8.98 9.08 -20.39
CA LEU A 153 8.46 8.32 -19.27
C LEU A 153 7.58 9.18 -18.35
N PRO A 154 6.59 8.59 -17.65
CA PRO A 154 6.10 7.22 -17.83
C PRO A 154 5.29 7.05 -19.14
N VAL A 155 5.22 5.84 -19.67
CA VAL A 155 4.39 5.54 -20.85
C VAL A 155 2.92 5.51 -20.41
N ARG A 156 2.07 6.24 -21.13
CA ARG A 156 0.62 6.32 -20.85
C ARG A 156 -0.11 5.13 -21.47
N ALA A 157 -1.20 4.69 -20.83
CA ALA A 157 -2.00 3.56 -21.32
C ALA A 157 -2.72 3.83 -22.64
N ASN A 158 -2.86 5.08 -23.09
CA ASN A 158 -3.46 5.39 -24.39
C ASN A 158 -2.65 4.81 -25.57
N ALA A 159 -1.39 4.41 -25.36
CA ALA A 159 -0.62 3.62 -26.32
C ALA A 159 -1.25 2.22 -26.58
N LEU A 160 -2.09 1.74 -25.66
CA LEU A 160 -2.88 0.51 -25.81
C LEU A 160 -4.30 0.78 -26.33
N SER A 161 -4.64 2.02 -26.73
CA SER A 161 -6.01 2.36 -27.11
C SER A 161 -6.45 1.64 -28.40
N SER A 162 -7.76 1.44 -28.55
CA SER A 162 -8.36 0.85 -29.76
C SER A 162 -8.17 1.70 -31.02
N THR A 163 -7.67 2.92 -30.90
CA THR A 163 -7.30 3.79 -32.04
C THR A 163 -5.86 3.57 -32.49
N HIS A 164 -5.07 2.78 -31.76
CA HIS A 164 -3.67 2.52 -32.09
C HIS A 164 -3.53 1.41 -33.14
N PRO A 165 -2.94 1.67 -34.33
CA PRO A 165 -2.91 0.70 -35.43
C PRO A 165 -2.29 -0.66 -35.07
N GLY A 166 -1.27 -0.68 -34.21
CA GLY A 166 -0.57 -1.90 -33.80
C GLY A 166 -1.34 -2.81 -32.83
N VAL A 167 -2.37 -2.29 -32.14
CA VAL A 167 -3.08 -3.06 -31.09
C VAL A 167 -4.60 -2.92 -31.14
N ALA A 168 -5.15 -2.11 -32.06
CA ALA A 168 -6.59 -1.90 -32.20
C ALA A 168 -7.38 -3.21 -32.33
N GLY A 169 -6.87 -4.14 -33.16
CA GLY A 169 -7.47 -5.47 -33.35
C GLY A 169 -7.25 -6.45 -32.19
N LEU A 170 -6.45 -6.08 -31.18
CA LEU A 170 -6.19 -6.90 -29.99
C LEU A 170 -7.04 -6.45 -28.80
N ILE A 171 -7.68 -5.29 -28.84
CA ILE A 171 -8.56 -4.81 -27.77
C ILE A 171 -9.78 -5.73 -27.66
N GLY A 172 -10.08 -6.19 -26.45
CA GLY A 172 -11.00 -7.30 -26.18
C GLY A 172 -10.34 -8.69 -26.15
N HIS A 173 -9.06 -8.79 -26.54
CA HIS A 173 -8.25 -10.02 -26.47
C HIS A 173 -7.00 -9.88 -25.58
N LEU A 174 -6.67 -8.66 -25.15
CA LEU A 174 -5.58 -8.42 -24.22
C LEU A 174 -5.97 -8.86 -22.81
N ASN A 175 -5.14 -9.74 -22.24
CA ASN A 175 -5.27 -10.21 -20.87
C ASN A 175 -4.09 -9.71 -20.02
N PHE A 176 -4.38 -9.12 -18.87
CA PHE A 176 -3.36 -8.64 -17.94
C PHE A 176 -3.36 -9.43 -16.64
N GLY A 177 -2.18 -9.78 -16.14
CA GLY A 177 -2.02 -10.45 -14.86
C GLY A 177 -1.90 -9.50 -13.67
N VAL A 178 -2.54 -9.82 -12.55
CA VAL A 178 -2.32 -9.20 -11.23
C VAL A 178 -2.29 -10.28 -10.16
N VAL A 179 -1.63 -10.06 -9.02
CA VAL A 179 -1.56 -11.14 -8.00
C VAL A 179 -2.89 -11.42 -7.28
N SER A 180 -3.78 -10.42 -7.26
CA SER A 180 -5.14 -10.50 -6.71
C SER A 180 -5.89 -9.22 -7.04
N GLU A 181 -7.21 -9.33 -7.14
CA GLU A 181 -8.20 -8.25 -7.19
C GLU A 181 -8.11 -7.28 -6.00
N LEU A 182 -7.63 -7.73 -4.84
CA LEU A 182 -7.42 -6.90 -3.64
C LEU A 182 -6.02 -6.28 -3.57
N SER A 183 -5.19 -6.54 -4.57
CA SER A 183 -3.81 -6.08 -4.57
C SER A 183 -3.67 -4.64 -5.03
N SER A 184 -2.66 -3.95 -4.49
CA SER A 184 -2.29 -2.61 -4.93
C SER A 184 -2.02 -2.52 -6.43
N HIS A 185 -1.40 -3.55 -7.01
CA HIS A 185 -1.14 -3.65 -8.45
C HIS A 185 -2.43 -3.67 -9.28
N ASN A 186 -3.52 -4.29 -8.80
CA ASN A 186 -4.82 -4.26 -9.50
C ASN A 186 -5.36 -2.83 -9.57
N TYR A 187 -5.40 -2.13 -8.44
CA TYR A 187 -5.88 -0.75 -8.41
C TYR A 187 -4.99 0.20 -9.21
N GLN A 188 -3.67 0.00 -9.18
CA GLN A 188 -2.71 0.76 -9.98
C GLN A 188 -2.87 0.50 -11.49
N LEU A 189 -3.03 -0.76 -11.90
CA LEU A 189 -3.26 -1.13 -13.29
C LEU A 189 -4.58 -0.53 -13.80
N ARG A 190 -5.66 -0.69 -13.04
CA ARG A 190 -6.97 -0.10 -13.36
C ARG A 190 -6.89 1.42 -13.47
N TYR A 191 -6.12 2.06 -12.59
CA TYR A 191 -5.88 3.51 -12.64
C TYR A 191 -5.14 3.92 -13.92
N TRP A 192 -4.04 3.24 -14.24
CA TRP A 192 -3.24 3.52 -15.44
C TRP A 192 -4.06 3.34 -16.72
N LEU A 193 -4.80 2.23 -16.85
CA LEU A 193 -5.69 1.96 -17.97
C LEU A 193 -6.78 3.05 -18.11
N ALA A 194 -7.47 3.37 -17.02
CA ALA A 194 -8.53 4.37 -17.02
C ALA A 194 -8.02 5.78 -17.34
N ALA A 195 -6.82 6.15 -16.87
CA ALA A 195 -6.17 7.41 -17.22
C ALA A 195 -5.80 7.50 -18.70
N GLY A 196 -5.67 6.36 -19.39
CA GLY A 196 -5.51 6.28 -20.85
C GLY A 196 -6.82 6.11 -21.63
N GLY A 197 -7.98 6.21 -20.97
CA GLY A 197 -9.29 6.04 -21.61
C GLY A 197 -9.72 4.59 -21.85
N ILE A 198 -9.04 3.62 -21.23
CA ILE A 198 -9.34 2.18 -21.39
C ILE A 198 -10.15 1.69 -20.19
N ARG A 199 -11.29 1.04 -20.46
CA ARG A 199 -12.15 0.45 -19.41
C ARG A 199 -11.57 -0.88 -18.92
N PRO A 200 -11.22 -1.01 -17.62
CA PRO A 200 -10.67 -2.25 -17.08
C PRO A 200 -11.74 -3.18 -16.48
N GLY A 201 -13.03 -2.91 -16.75
CA GLY A 201 -14.17 -3.66 -16.21
C GLY A 201 -14.59 -3.24 -14.80
N TYR A 202 -15.72 -3.77 -14.34
CA TYR A 202 -16.30 -3.54 -13.01
C TYR A 202 -16.61 -4.86 -12.31
N TYR A 203 -16.47 -4.89 -10.99
CA TYR A 203 -16.98 -5.97 -10.14
C TYR A 203 -18.49 -5.78 -9.94
N THR A 204 -19.25 -6.85 -10.14
CA THR A 204 -20.72 -6.84 -9.98
C THR A 204 -21.19 -7.94 -9.04
N ALA A 205 -22.51 -8.07 -8.86
CA ALA A 205 -23.10 -9.18 -8.12
C ALA A 205 -22.83 -10.52 -8.84
N SER A 206 -22.96 -10.54 -10.16
CA SER A 206 -22.81 -11.72 -11.04
C SER A 206 -21.39 -11.94 -11.55
N ASP A 207 -20.56 -10.89 -11.60
CA ASP A 207 -19.17 -10.98 -12.03
C ASP A 207 -18.21 -10.61 -10.90
N LYS A 208 -17.56 -11.63 -10.35
CA LYS A 208 -16.51 -11.50 -9.33
C LYS A 208 -15.11 -11.40 -9.91
N ALA A 209 -14.92 -11.69 -11.20
CA ALA A 209 -13.65 -11.49 -11.89
C ALA A 209 -13.40 -9.99 -12.16
N GLY A 210 -14.47 -9.20 -12.30
CA GLY A 210 -14.39 -7.77 -12.47
C GLY A 210 -14.08 -7.37 -13.91
N THR A 211 -14.55 -8.16 -14.87
CA THR A 211 -14.37 -8.03 -16.32
C THR A 211 -15.60 -7.44 -17.01
N ALA A 212 -16.71 -7.23 -16.29
CA ALA A 212 -17.93 -6.66 -16.85
C ALA A 212 -17.68 -5.28 -17.48
N GLY A 213 -17.91 -5.16 -18.79
CA GLY A 213 -17.67 -3.94 -19.58
C GLY A 213 -16.19 -3.63 -19.85
N ALA A 214 -15.26 -4.58 -19.61
CA ALA A 214 -13.84 -4.42 -19.86
C ALA A 214 -13.50 -4.37 -21.36
N GLN A 215 -12.49 -3.56 -21.69
CA GLN A 215 -11.78 -3.59 -22.97
C GLN A 215 -10.46 -4.39 -22.87
N ILE A 216 -9.92 -4.51 -21.66
CA ILE A 216 -8.76 -5.32 -21.31
C ILE A 216 -9.12 -6.07 -20.04
N ASP A 217 -9.07 -7.40 -20.10
CA ASP A 217 -9.39 -8.24 -18.97
C ASP A 217 -8.20 -8.32 -17.99
N ILE A 218 -8.51 -8.35 -16.70
CA ILE A 218 -7.51 -8.43 -15.63
C ILE A 218 -7.74 -9.69 -14.82
N TRP A 219 -6.75 -10.57 -14.79
CA TRP A 219 -6.85 -11.90 -14.18
C TRP A 219 -5.87 -12.09 -13.02
N PRO A 220 -6.31 -12.76 -11.93
CA PRO A 220 -5.40 -13.22 -10.89
C PRO A 220 -4.38 -14.24 -11.41
N VAL A 221 -3.10 -13.92 -11.28
CA VAL A 221 -1.96 -14.80 -11.61
C VAL A 221 -1.04 -14.86 -10.40
N PRO A 222 -0.74 -16.05 -9.84
CA PRO A 222 0.22 -16.18 -8.75
C PRO A 222 1.56 -15.53 -9.12
N ALA A 223 2.11 -14.71 -8.22
CA ALA A 223 3.28 -13.88 -8.52
C ALA A 223 4.46 -14.69 -9.09
N ALA A 224 4.73 -15.87 -8.53
CA ALA A 224 5.78 -16.78 -8.99
C ALA A 224 5.57 -17.38 -10.39
N ARG A 225 4.35 -17.29 -10.95
CA ARG A 225 4.02 -17.74 -12.31
C ARG A 225 4.00 -16.60 -13.32
N MET A 226 4.04 -15.33 -12.87
CA MET A 226 3.80 -14.16 -13.71
C MET A 226 4.68 -14.14 -14.97
N THR A 227 6.00 -14.36 -14.83
CA THR A 227 6.93 -14.37 -15.97
C THR A 227 6.71 -15.53 -16.92
N ALA A 228 6.36 -16.72 -16.40
CA ALA A 228 6.08 -17.90 -17.23
C ALA A 228 4.75 -17.76 -17.99
N THR A 229 3.73 -17.14 -17.36
CA THR A 229 2.44 -16.84 -18.00
C THR A 229 2.57 -15.79 -19.09
N LEU A 230 3.45 -14.79 -18.90
CA LEU A 230 3.81 -13.82 -19.94
C LEU A 230 4.53 -14.49 -21.12
N GLU A 231 5.54 -15.32 -20.84
CA GLU A 231 6.30 -16.08 -21.84
C GLU A 231 5.41 -17.03 -22.66
N ALA A 232 4.42 -17.65 -22.02
CA ALA A 232 3.43 -18.49 -22.69
C ALA A 232 2.39 -17.72 -23.53
N GLY A 233 2.38 -16.37 -23.48
CA GLY A 233 1.41 -15.54 -24.20
C GLY A 233 -0.02 -15.62 -23.66
N THR A 234 -0.23 -16.23 -22.49
CA THR A 234 -1.55 -16.26 -21.84
C THR A 234 -1.96 -14.88 -21.31
N ILE A 235 -0.98 -14.06 -20.93
CA ILE A 235 -1.15 -12.63 -20.63
C ILE A 235 -0.23 -11.80 -21.53
N GLN A 236 -0.68 -10.60 -21.87
CA GLN A 236 0.03 -9.62 -22.71
C GLN A 236 0.71 -8.52 -21.90
N GLY A 237 0.41 -8.46 -20.61
CA GLY A 237 1.07 -7.62 -19.64
C GLY A 237 0.71 -8.04 -18.23
N PHE A 238 1.36 -7.44 -17.24
CA PHE A 238 1.01 -7.64 -15.84
C PHE A 238 1.32 -6.41 -15.01
N ALA A 239 0.69 -6.32 -13.84
CA ALA A 239 1.11 -5.44 -12.76
C ALA A 239 1.46 -6.26 -11.53
N ALA A 240 2.69 -6.12 -11.04
CA ALA A 240 3.17 -6.87 -9.89
C ALA A 240 4.27 -6.10 -9.14
N GLY A 241 4.45 -6.47 -7.88
CA GLY A 241 5.59 -6.08 -7.08
C GLY A 241 6.85 -6.80 -7.53
N GLU A 242 8.00 -6.20 -7.27
CA GLU A 242 9.30 -6.84 -7.51
C GLU A 242 9.42 -8.19 -6.77
N PRO A 243 10.18 -9.17 -7.31
CA PRO A 243 11.21 -9.03 -8.35
C PRO A 243 10.77 -9.37 -9.78
N TRP A 244 9.45 -9.48 -10.03
CA TRP A 244 8.94 -10.06 -11.28
C TRP A 244 9.12 -9.15 -12.49
N ASN A 245 9.16 -7.83 -12.29
CA ASN A 245 9.40 -6.87 -13.37
C ASN A 245 10.87 -6.91 -13.79
N GLN A 246 11.80 -6.90 -12.82
CA GLN A 246 13.23 -7.08 -13.09
C GLN A 246 13.53 -8.44 -13.73
N SER A 247 12.83 -9.50 -13.31
CA SER A 247 12.97 -10.84 -13.90
C SER A 247 12.52 -10.88 -15.36
N ALA A 248 11.38 -10.25 -15.69
CA ALA A 248 10.89 -10.16 -17.07
C ALA A 248 11.85 -9.33 -17.95
N ALA A 249 12.33 -8.19 -17.44
CA ALA A 249 13.24 -7.31 -18.16
C ALA A 249 14.63 -7.93 -18.38
N ALA A 250 15.18 -8.61 -17.36
CA ALA A 250 16.49 -9.28 -17.46
C ALA A 250 16.48 -10.47 -18.43
N ARG A 251 15.32 -11.10 -18.66
CA ARG A 251 15.13 -12.19 -19.62
C ARG A 251 14.64 -11.73 -20.99
N ASP A 252 14.53 -10.42 -21.21
CA ASP A 252 14.00 -9.81 -22.43
C ASP A 252 12.55 -10.20 -22.77
N LEU A 253 11.79 -10.72 -21.79
CA LEU A 253 10.41 -11.19 -21.97
C LEU A 253 9.38 -10.06 -21.89
N GLY A 254 9.71 -8.99 -21.15
CA GLY A 254 8.79 -7.89 -20.94
C GLY A 254 9.46 -6.58 -20.59
N VAL A 255 8.74 -5.50 -20.86
CA VAL A 255 9.20 -4.11 -20.73
C VAL A 255 8.37 -3.37 -19.69
N PRO A 256 8.98 -2.89 -18.59
CA PRO A 256 8.33 -2.00 -17.66
C PRO A 256 7.95 -0.68 -18.35
N VAL A 257 6.70 -0.27 -18.23
CA VAL A 257 6.16 0.93 -18.91
C VAL A 257 5.74 2.03 -17.95
N ILE A 258 5.44 1.67 -16.70
CA ILE A 258 5.16 2.61 -15.61
C ILE A 258 5.41 1.95 -14.25
N ASN A 259 5.84 2.73 -13.25
CA ASN A 259 5.98 2.26 -11.87
C ASN A 259 4.87 2.83 -10.95
N SER A 260 4.70 2.18 -9.80
CA SER A 260 3.77 2.61 -8.73
C SER A 260 3.96 4.08 -8.34
N ALA A 261 5.21 4.54 -8.21
CA ALA A 261 5.51 5.91 -7.82
C ALA A 261 5.01 6.94 -8.85
N ALA A 262 5.04 6.62 -10.15
CA ALA A 262 4.54 7.49 -11.20
C ALA A 262 3.00 7.48 -11.29
N ILE A 263 2.35 6.39 -10.88
CA ILE A 263 0.88 6.33 -10.78
C ILE A 263 0.41 7.12 -9.56
N ARG A 264 1.03 6.84 -8.40
CA ARG A 264 0.71 7.46 -7.11
C ARG A 264 1.93 7.41 -6.19
N PRO A 265 2.64 8.53 -6.00
CA PRO A 265 3.82 8.59 -5.14
C PRO A 265 3.52 8.19 -3.70
N GLY A 266 4.33 7.28 -3.15
CA GLY A 266 4.34 6.96 -1.72
C GLY A 266 3.13 6.17 -1.21
N GLY A 267 2.32 5.58 -2.09
CA GLY A 267 1.18 4.75 -1.70
C GLY A 267 1.60 3.51 -0.91
N ALA A 268 0.79 3.13 0.08
CA ALA A 268 1.01 1.91 0.87
C ALA A 268 0.76 0.66 0.01
N GLU A 269 1.69 -0.30 0.03
CA GLU A 269 1.63 -1.45 -0.88
C GLU A 269 1.17 -2.72 -0.18
N LYS A 270 1.98 -3.20 0.76
CA LYS A 270 1.72 -4.39 1.57
C LYS A 270 1.66 -4.01 3.04
N ALA A 271 0.86 -4.73 3.79
CA ALA A 271 0.65 -4.56 5.22
C ALA A 271 1.08 -5.81 5.98
N PHE A 272 1.51 -5.62 7.22
CA PHE A 272 1.44 -6.67 8.20
C PHE A 272 0.01 -6.68 8.76
N VAL A 273 -0.64 -7.84 8.72
CA VAL A 273 -2.05 -8.00 9.08
C VAL A 273 -2.17 -9.04 10.18
N VAL A 274 -2.97 -8.73 11.20
CA VAL A 274 -3.40 -9.66 12.25
C VAL A 274 -4.91 -9.53 12.42
N SER A 275 -5.55 -10.51 13.06
CA SER A 275 -6.95 -10.33 13.47
C SER A 275 -7.04 -9.35 14.64
N GLN A 276 -8.12 -8.57 14.68
CA GLN A 276 -8.45 -7.71 15.83
C GLN A 276 -8.45 -8.53 17.12
N ALA A 277 -9.07 -9.71 17.10
CA ALA A 277 -9.13 -10.62 18.24
C ALA A 277 -7.74 -11.08 18.73
N PHE A 278 -6.78 -11.32 17.82
CA PHE A 278 -5.40 -11.64 18.19
C PHE A 278 -4.75 -10.45 18.92
N ALA A 279 -4.90 -9.23 18.37
CA ALA A 279 -4.29 -8.03 18.93
C ALA A 279 -4.87 -7.67 20.30
N ASP A 280 -6.18 -7.83 20.49
CA ASP A 280 -6.86 -7.56 21.75
C ASP A 280 -6.50 -8.61 22.82
N ARG A 281 -6.33 -9.88 22.42
CA ARG A 281 -5.96 -10.97 23.32
C ARG A 281 -4.48 -10.96 23.70
N TYR A 282 -3.60 -10.54 22.78
CA TYR A 282 -2.14 -10.57 22.95
C TYR A 282 -1.51 -9.20 22.63
N PRO A 283 -1.84 -8.15 23.42
CA PRO A 283 -1.40 -6.79 23.13
C PRO A 283 0.13 -6.61 23.27
N ASN A 284 0.81 -7.25 24.24
CA ASN A 284 2.27 -7.13 24.35
C ASN A 284 2.99 -7.90 23.25
N THR A 285 2.50 -9.09 22.88
CA THR A 285 2.97 -9.84 21.70
C THR A 285 2.79 -9.01 20.42
N THR A 286 1.66 -8.34 20.25
CA THR A 286 1.40 -7.48 19.07
C THR A 286 2.36 -6.30 19.04
N ALA A 287 2.57 -5.61 20.17
CA ALA A 287 3.56 -4.54 20.25
C ALA A 287 4.99 -5.04 19.94
N ALA A 288 5.36 -6.23 20.43
CA ALA A 288 6.65 -6.87 20.16
C ALA A 288 6.84 -7.19 18.67
N LEU A 289 5.82 -7.72 18.00
CA LEU A 289 5.84 -7.95 16.55
C LEU A 289 6.08 -6.64 15.79
N VAL A 290 5.33 -5.59 16.11
CA VAL A 290 5.44 -4.28 15.46
C VAL A 290 6.82 -3.67 15.70
N ARG A 291 7.36 -3.72 16.92
CA ARG A 291 8.72 -3.25 17.23
C ARG A 291 9.79 -3.99 16.41
N ALA A 292 9.71 -5.31 16.34
CA ALA A 292 10.64 -6.11 15.55
C ALA A 292 10.60 -5.75 14.05
N LEU A 293 9.40 -5.55 13.50
CA LEU A 293 9.21 -5.16 12.10
C LEU A 293 9.67 -3.72 11.80
N ILE A 294 9.45 -2.78 12.72
CA ILE A 294 10.00 -1.42 12.60
C ILE A 294 11.54 -1.49 12.55
N ARG A 295 12.17 -2.26 13.44
CA ARG A 295 13.65 -2.43 13.44
C ARG A 295 14.17 -3.04 12.14
N ALA A 296 13.49 -4.05 11.61
CA ALA A 296 13.83 -4.63 10.31
C ALA A 296 13.72 -3.61 9.18
N SER A 297 12.67 -2.80 9.19
CA SER A 297 12.43 -1.75 8.19
C SER A 297 13.48 -0.65 8.26
N ILE A 298 13.85 -0.19 9.47
CA ILE A 298 14.96 0.77 9.67
C ILE A 298 16.25 0.20 9.11
N TRP A 299 16.55 -1.07 9.40
CA TRP A 299 17.77 -1.70 8.92
C TRP A 299 17.78 -1.83 7.39
N LEU A 300 16.66 -2.20 6.77
CA LEU A 300 16.54 -2.32 5.31
C LEU A 300 16.82 -0.99 4.58
N ASP A 301 16.42 0.14 5.18
CA ASP A 301 16.56 1.46 4.58
C ASP A 301 17.79 2.24 5.06
N ALA A 302 18.56 1.69 6.02
CA ALA A 302 19.67 2.39 6.64
C ALA A 302 20.72 2.86 5.61
N ARG A 303 21.17 4.12 5.76
CA ARG A 303 22.20 4.76 4.92
C ARG A 303 21.95 4.52 3.42
N ASP A 304 20.76 4.90 2.97
CA ASP A 304 20.30 4.76 1.58
C ASP A 304 20.40 3.34 1.01
N GLY A 305 20.08 2.35 1.85
CA GLY A 305 19.98 0.96 1.41
C GLY A 305 21.31 0.21 1.39
N LYS A 306 22.29 0.60 2.21
CA LYS A 306 23.58 -0.14 2.32
C LYS A 306 23.41 -1.65 2.61
N ASN A 307 22.27 -2.02 3.18
CA ASN A 307 21.97 -3.38 3.65
C ASN A 307 21.18 -4.19 2.61
N ARG A 308 20.79 -3.61 1.46
CA ARG A 308 19.93 -4.24 0.46
C ARG A 308 20.56 -5.50 -0.16
N ASP A 309 21.87 -5.52 -0.36
CA ASP A 309 22.58 -6.72 -0.85
C ASP A 309 22.59 -7.87 0.15
N VAL A 310 22.72 -7.55 1.44
CA VAL A 310 22.64 -8.55 2.52
C VAL A 310 21.22 -9.11 2.58
N ALA A 311 20.21 -8.24 2.53
CA ALA A 311 18.81 -8.65 2.45
C ALA A 311 18.56 -9.54 1.23
N ALA A 312 19.08 -9.17 0.05
CA ALA A 312 18.89 -9.94 -1.17
C ALA A 312 19.42 -11.38 -1.05
N ARG A 313 20.57 -11.57 -0.41
CA ARG A 313 21.11 -12.92 -0.14
C ARG A 313 20.25 -13.73 0.82
N MET A 314 19.66 -13.09 1.84
CA MET A 314 18.70 -13.76 2.74
C MET A 314 17.46 -14.19 1.94
N LEU A 315 16.83 -13.26 1.22
CA LEU A 315 15.60 -13.51 0.48
C LEU A 315 15.75 -14.57 -0.63
N ALA A 316 16.96 -14.75 -1.17
CA ALA A 316 17.25 -15.73 -2.22
C ALA A 316 17.11 -17.19 -1.76
N ALA A 317 17.09 -17.46 -0.45
CA ALA A 317 16.98 -18.82 0.06
C ALA A 317 15.68 -19.51 -0.46
N PRO A 318 15.72 -20.82 -0.78
CA PRO A 318 14.57 -21.55 -1.34
C PRO A 318 13.32 -21.51 -0.46
N GLU A 319 13.51 -21.51 0.86
CA GLU A 319 12.47 -21.38 1.88
C GLU A 319 11.87 -19.98 1.95
N TYR A 320 12.44 -18.99 1.25
CA TYR A 320 11.98 -17.60 1.10
C TYR A 320 11.53 -17.32 -0.35
N VAL A 321 12.06 -16.29 -1.02
CA VAL A 321 11.66 -15.96 -2.40
C VAL A 321 12.15 -17.03 -3.37
N GLY A 322 13.33 -17.60 -3.13
CA GLY A 322 13.84 -18.74 -3.89
C GLY A 322 14.22 -18.42 -5.33
N ILE A 323 14.68 -17.20 -5.61
CA ILE A 323 15.26 -16.82 -6.91
C ILE A 323 16.65 -16.19 -6.71
N SER A 324 17.36 -15.92 -7.79
CA SER A 324 18.71 -15.36 -7.75
C SER A 324 18.81 -14.11 -6.87
N ALA A 325 19.79 -14.11 -5.96
CA ALA A 325 20.13 -12.94 -5.14
C ALA A 325 20.46 -11.71 -5.99
N SER A 326 21.03 -11.89 -7.19
CA SER A 326 21.31 -10.75 -8.08
C SER A 326 20.04 -10.06 -8.55
N ILE A 327 19.01 -10.82 -8.96
CA ILE A 327 17.71 -10.26 -9.38
C ILE A 327 16.98 -9.59 -8.22
N ILE A 328 17.04 -10.19 -7.03
CA ILE A 328 16.48 -9.58 -5.82
C ILE A 328 17.24 -8.30 -5.46
N ALA A 329 18.57 -8.28 -5.60
CA ALA A 329 19.37 -7.09 -5.34
C ALA A 329 19.01 -5.94 -6.29
N LEU A 330 18.82 -6.20 -7.59
CA LEU A 330 18.34 -5.20 -8.56
C LEU A 330 17.02 -4.56 -8.09
N SER A 331 16.09 -5.38 -7.61
CA SER A 331 14.79 -4.96 -7.08
C SER A 331 14.90 -4.09 -5.82
N LEU A 332 15.76 -4.50 -4.90
CA LEU A 332 15.93 -3.88 -3.59
C LEU A 332 16.79 -2.62 -3.64
N SER A 333 17.68 -2.49 -4.62
CA SER A 333 18.63 -1.38 -4.73
C SER A 333 18.27 -0.34 -5.79
N GLY A 334 17.25 -0.60 -6.62
CA GLY A 334 16.86 0.32 -7.69
C GLY A 334 17.90 0.39 -8.81
N HIS A 335 18.67 -0.68 -9.03
CA HIS A 335 19.52 -0.82 -10.21
C HIS A 335 18.70 -1.52 -11.28
N PRO A 336 18.18 -0.80 -12.28
CA PRO A 336 17.29 -1.39 -13.25
C PRO A 336 18.09 -2.21 -14.28
N HIS A 337 17.48 -3.25 -14.83
CA HIS A 337 18.02 -3.98 -15.97
C HIS A 337 17.05 -3.89 -17.15
N GLY A 338 17.57 -3.69 -18.36
CA GLY A 338 16.80 -3.52 -19.59
C GLY A 338 17.57 -2.72 -20.64
N SER A 339 17.10 -2.74 -21.88
CA SER A 339 17.76 -2.11 -23.03
C SER A 339 16.84 -1.17 -23.82
N ASP A 340 15.61 -0.95 -23.33
CA ASP A 340 14.56 -0.25 -24.07
C ASP A 340 14.46 1.25 -23.76
N GLY A 341 15.31 1.77 -22.86
CA GLY A 341 15.27 3.17 -22.40
C GLY A 341 14.15 3.45 -21.40
N THR A 342 13.43 2.43 -20.94
CA THR A 342 12.37 2.52 -19.92
C THR A 342 12.82 2.04 -18.55
N GLU A 343 14.00 1.43 -18.46
CA GLU A 343 14.55 0.81 -17.25
C GLU A 343 14.72 1.84 -16.11
N GLY A 344 14.87 3.13 -16.44
CA GLY A 344 14.84 4.22 -15.47
C GLY A 344 13.62 4.20 -14.52
N LEU A 345 12.49 3.61 -14.94
CA LEU A 345 11.30 3.43 -14.10
C LEU A 345 11.53 2.47 -12.92
N LEU A 346 12.47 1.53 -13.01
CA LEU A 346 12.77 0.60 -11.92
C LEU A 346 13.84 1.14 -10.96
N LYS A 347 14.25 2.41 -11.09
CA LYS A 347 15.22 3.06 -10.19
C LYS A 347 14.68 3.43 -8.82
N GLU A 348 13.36 3.47 -8.65
CA GLU A 348 12.70 3.76 -7.38
C GLU A 348 12.37 2.44 -6.67
N PRO A 349 13.27 1.91 -5.81
CA PRO A 349 13.02 0.65 -5.12
C PRO A 349 11.93 0.79 -4.06
N SER A 350 11.47 -0.34 -3.54
CA SER A 350 10.60 -0.38 -2.37
C SER A 350 11.21 0.40 -1.21
N ARG A 351 10.42 1.23 -0.54
CA ARG A 351 10.77 1.93 0.70
C ARG A 351 10.12 1.20 1.87
N PHE A 352 10.90 0.82 2.87
CA PHE A 352 10.39 0.03 4.00
C PHE A 352 10.17 0.90 5.25
N PHE A 353 10.97 1.95 5.44
CA PHE A 353 10.91 2.83 6.61
C PHE A 353 10.95 4.32 6.26
N ARG A 354 11.84 4.73 5.34
CA ARG A 354 12.02 6.14 4.95
C ARG A 354 10.71 6.76 4.46
N ASP A 355 10.62 8.09 4.57
CA ASP A 355 9.45 8.88 4.16
C ASP A 355 8.13 8.41 4.80
N ARG A 356 8.22 7.86 6.02
CA ARG A 356 7.08 7.34 6.78
C ARG A 356 6.39 6.16 6.06
N ALA A 357 7.12 5.35 5.30
CA ALA A 357 6.57 4.22 4.54
C ALA A 357 5.90 3.16 5.43
N GLY A 358 6.38 2.99 6.66
CA GLY A 358 5.85 1.99 7.59
C GLY A 358 4.55 2.39 8.33
N VAL A 359 4.15 3.66 8.25
CA VAL A 359 3.02 4.18 9.01
C VAL A 359 1.70 3.87 8.31
N PRO A 360 0.73 3.22 8.97
CA PRO A 360 -0.59 2.92 8.40
C PRO A 360 -1.51 4.16 8.49
N PHE A 361 -1.29 5.14 7.61
CA PHE A 361 -2.11 6.35 7.54
C PHE A 361 -3.54 6.05 7.09
N TYR A 362 -4.55 6.70 7.68
CA TYR A 362 -5.94 6.53 7.25
C TYR A 362 -6.18 6.99 5.82
N SER A 363 -5.44 8.01 5.36
CA SER A 363 -5.51 8.47 3.96
C SER A 363 -5.21 7.34 2.97
N GLU A 364 -4.30 6.42 3.30
CA GLU A 364 -4.00 5.27 2.45
C GLU A 364 -5.19 4.32 2.38
N ALA A 365 -5.76 3.94 3.52
CA ALA A 365 -6.94 3.09 3.58
C ALA A 365 -8.15 3.70 2.84
N ILE A 366 -8.39 5.00 3.02
CA ILE A 366 -9.49 5.72 2.35
C ILE A 366 -9.29 5.70 0.83
N TRP A 367 -8.06 5.86 0.33
CA TRP A 367 -7.80 5.74 -1.11
C TRP A 367 -8.18 4.36 -1.64
N TYR A 368 -7.79 3.29 -0.95
CA TYR A 368 -8.14 1.92 -1.35
C TYR A 368 -9.65 1.67 -1.33
N LEU A 369 -10.34 2.11 -0.26
CA LEU A 369 -11.80 2.05 -0.20
C LEU A 369 -12.44 2.86 -1.35
N THR A 370 -11.86 4.00 -1.70
CA THR A 370 -12.33 4.81 -2.84
C THR A 370 -12.14 4.07 -4.16
N GLN A 371 -11.02 3.36 -4.36
CA GLN A 371 -10.84 2.52 -5.55
C GLN A 371 -11.77 1.30 -5.55
N MET A 372 -12.04 0.69 -4.39
CA MET A 372 -13.05 -0.37 -4.26
C MET A 372 -14.45 0.12 -4.63
N ARG A 373 -14.80 1.37 -4.28
CA ARG A 373 -16.04 2.02 -4.75
C ARG A 373 -16.01 2.24 -6.25
N ARG A 374 -14.94 2.85 -6.76
CA ARG A 374 -14.78 3.19 -8.18
C ARG A 374 -14.99 1.98 -9.10
N TRP A 375 -14.57 0.79 -8.68
CA TRP A 375 -14.63 -0.43 -9.49
C TRP A 375 -15.77 -1.39 -9.11
N GLY A 376 -16.65 -1.04 -8.17
CA GLY A 376 -17.87 -1.82 -7.88
C GLY A 376 -17.75 -2.87 -6.77
N GLN A 377 -16.60 -3.00 -6.12
CA GLN A 377 -16.45 -3.86 -4.92
C GLN A 377 -17.25 -3.30 -3.73
N ILE A 378 -17.39 -1.97 -3.67
CA ILE A 378 -18.42 -1.29 -2.85
C ILE A 378 -19.54 -0.86 -3.82
N PRO A 379 -20.65 -1.61 -3.91
CA PRO A 379 -21.64 -1.41 -4.97
C PRO A 379 -22.57 -0.21 -4.72
N THR A 380 -22.61 0.31 -3.49
CA THR A 380 -23.53 1.37 -3.08
C THR A 380 -22.78 2.61 -2.64
N TYR A 381 -23.40 3.78 -2.86
CA TYR A 381 -22.88 5.05 -2.36
C TYR A 381 -22.64 5.03 -0.84
N LYS A 382 -21.58 5.71 -0.42
CA LYS A 382 -21.18 5.92 0.98
C LYS A 382 -20.83 7.39 1.18
N GLN A 383 -21.23 7.96 2.32
CA GLN A 383 -20.81 9.31 2.72
C GLN A 383 -19.32 9.32 3.08
N ASP A 384 -18.66 10.48 3.01
CA ASP A 384 -17.21 10.61 3.21
C ASP A 384 -16.74 10.08 4.58
N ASP A 385 -17.52 10.32 5.62
CA ASP A 385 -17.34 9.89 7.00
C ASP A 385 -17.44 8.36 7.18
N TRP A 386 -18.15 7.64 6.31
CA TRP A 386 -18.12 6.17 6.31
C TRP A 386 -16.72 5.63 5.94
N TYR A 387 -16.03 6.28 5.00
CA TYR A 387 -14.68 5.86 4.59
C TYR A 387 -13.69 6.06 5.73
N GLU A 388 -13.78 7.20 6.44
CA GLU A 388 -12.95 7.45 7.61
C GLU A 388 -13.19 6.43 8.72
N GLN A 389 -14.44 6.17 9.08
CA GLN A 389 -14.78 5.19 10.13
C GLN A 389 -14.29 3.78 9.77
N THR A 390 -14.44 3.39 8.51
CA THR A 390 -13.95 2.10 8.01
C THR A 390 -12.43 2.03 8.05
N ALA A 391 -11.73 3.08 7.62
CA ALA A 391 -10.27 3.17 7.69
C ALA A 391 -9.76 3.08 9.13
N ARG A 392 -10.39 3.79 10.09
CA ARG A 392 -10.02 3.78 11.52
C ARG A 392 -10.18 2.41 12.18
N ALA A 393 -11.16 1.63 11.73
CA ALA A 393 -11.38 0.28 12.23
C ALA A 393 -10.26 -0.69 11.79
N VAL A 394 -9.63 -0.45 10.63
CA VAL A 394 -8.66 -1.38 10.03
C VAL A 394 -7.23 -0.92 10.26
N PHE A 395 -6.89 0.32 9.90
CA PHE A 395 -5.52 0.83 10.03
C PHE A 395 -5.29 1.29 11.47
N ARG A 396 -4.17 0.89 12.08
CA ARG A 396 -3.92 1.13 13.52
C ARG A 396 -2.59 1.89 13.74
N PRO A 397 -2.49 3.16 13.32
CA PRO A 397 -1.28 3.96 13.49
C PRO A 397 -0.89 4.15 14.97
N SER A 398 -1.86 4.09 15.89
CA SER A 398 -1.59 4.11 17.32
C SER A 398 -0.73 2.93 17.80
N LEU A 399 -0.87 1.74 17.20
CA LEU A 399 -0.01 0.58 17.51
C LEU A 399 1.41 0.78 16.98
N TYR A 400 1.55 1.36 15.78
CA TYR A 400 2.84 1.75 15.22
C TYR A 400 3.55 2.76 16.12
N LEU A 401 2.87 3.84 16.51
CA LEU A 401 3.44 4.91 17.33
C LEU A 401 3.79 4.44 18.74
N LEU A 402 2.95 3.60 19.35
CA LEU A 402 3.29 2.98 20.63
C LEU A 402 4.58 2.17 20.53
N ALA A 403 4.73 1.35 19.49
CA ALA A 403 5.95 0.59 19.25
C ALA A 403 7.17 1.50 18.99
N ALA A 404 7.00 2.58 18.22
CA ALA A 404 8.04 3.57 17.97
C ALA A 404 8.52 4.24 19.27
N HIS A 405 7.61 4.72 20.12
CA HIS A 405 7.95 5.30 21.42
C HIS A 405 8.71 4.31 22.30
N GLN A 406 8.29 3.04 22.32
CA GLN A 406 8.97 1.99 23.08
C GLN A 406 10.38 1.71 22.55
N LEU A 407 10.57 1.66 21.22
CA LEU A 407 11.90 1.47 20.63
C LEU A 407 12.85 2.61 20.98
N VAL A 408 12.36 3.85 20.96
CA VAL A 408 13.13 5.02 21.35
C VAL A 408 13.49 4.97 22.84
N ALA A 409 12.52 4.65 23.71
CA ALA A 409 12.76 4.51 25.15
C ALA A 409 13.78 3.40 25.48
N GLN A 410 13.86 2.36 24.63
CA GLN A 410 14.83 1.26 24.75
C GLN A 410 16.19 1.56 24.11
N GLY A 411 16.38 2.73 23.49
CA GLY A 411 17.60 3.06 22.74
C GLY A 411 17.80 2.22 21.49
N ARG A 412 16.73 1.63 20.93
CA ARG A 412 16.75 0.75 19.75
C ARG A 412 16.36 1.46 18.45
N ALA A 413 15.96 2.72 18.51
CA ALA A 413 15.70 3.61 17.38
C ALA A 413 15.95 5.06 17.79
N ASN A 414 16.26 5.95 16.83
CA ASN A 414 16.48 7.36 17.16
C ASN A 414 15.13 8.10 17.21
N PRO A 415 14.93 9.05 18.15
CA PRO A 415 13.73 9.88 18.15
C PRO A 415 13.50 10.63 16.84
N GLY A 416 14.58 11.06 16.17
CA GLY A 416 14.51 11.78 14.89
C GLY A 416 14.13 10.92 13.69
N ASP A 417 14.07 9.59 13.85
CA ASP A 417 13.65 8.67 12.79
C ASP A 417 12.12 8.67 12.59
N PHE A 418 11.37 9.26 13.52
CA PHE A 418 9.90 9.23 13.54
C PHE A 418 9.29 10.63 13.51
N ASP A 419 8.14 10.71 12.85
CA ASP A 419 7.27 11.88 12.89
C ASP A 419 6.27 11.72 14.04
N TRP A 420 6.49 12.47 15.12
CA TRP A 420 5.63 12.46 16.30
C TRP A 420 4.42 13.38 16.17
N GLN A 421 4.42 14.26 15.16
CA GLN A 421 3.31 15.19 14.93
C GLN A 421 2.22 14.51 14.09
N GLY A 422 0.95 14.70 14.47
CA GLY A 422 -0.20 14.23 13.69
C GLY A 422 -0.60 12.77 13.85
N GLY A 423 -0.05 12.02 14.82
CA GLY A 423 -0.60 10.73 15.25
C GLY A 423 -0.70 9.62 14.19
N GLY A 424 -0.05 9.81 13.03
CA GLY A 424 -0.23 8.93 11.86
C GLY A 424 -1.64 8.96 11.27
N GLU A 425 -2.44 10.00 11.55
CA GLU A 425 -3.86 10.00 11.18
C GLU A 425 -4.05 10.15 9.66
N ARG A 426 -3.42 11.14 9.03
CA ARG A 426 -3.56 11.37 7.57
C ARG A 426 -2.27 11.93 6.98
N ARG A 427 -1.94 11.51 5.76
CA ARG A 427 -1.03 12.29 4.91
C ARG A 427 -1.83 13.39 4.23
N GLU A 428 -1.28 14.59 4.23
CA GLU A 428 -1.83 15.70 3.44
C GLU A 428 -1.85 15.35 1.95
N PRO A 429 -2.80 15.92 1.17
CA PRO A 429 -2.85 15.74 -0.27
C PRO A 429 -1.48 16.00 -0.90
N GLY A 430 -0.93 14.97 -1.53
CA GLY A 430 0.43 14.97 -2.07
C GLY A 430 0.48 15.36 -3.55
N ALA A 431 1.58 14.96 -4.20
CA ALA A 431 1.74 15.09 -5.65
C ALA A 431 0.60 14.40 -6.39
N ALA A 432 0.16 15.04 -7.47
CA ALA A 432 -0.90 14.52 -8.33
C ALA A 432 -0.52 13.15 -8.92
N ALA A 433 -1.53 12.32 -9.15
CA ALA A 433 -1.39 11.08 -9.89
C ALA A 433 -0.96 11.35 -11.36
N ILE A 434 -0.72 10.29 -12.13
CA ILE A 434 -0.30 10.37 -13.54
C ILE A 434 -1.19 11.29 -14.43
N ASP A 435 -2.45 11.49 -14.05
CA ASP A 435 -3.45 12.26 -14.77
C ASP A 435 -3.76 13.64 -14.13
N GLY A 436 -2.90 14.11 -13.22
CA GLY A 436 -3.03 15.43 -12.59
C GLY A 436 -4.04 15.51 -11.44
N LYS A 437 -4.73 14.41 -11.11
CA LYS A 437 -5.75 14.41 -10.05
C LYS A 437 -5.11 14.31 -8.67
N VAL A 438 -5.62 15.13 -7.75
CA VAL A 438 -5.17 15.19 -6.35
C VAL A 438 -6.19 14.49 -5.47
N PHE A 439 -5.71 13.56 -4.65
CA PHE A 439 -6.54 12.84 -3.71
C PHE A 439 -6.53 13.52 -2.34
N ASP A 440 -7.70 14.02 -1.91
CA ASP A 440 -7.94 14.44 -0.54
C ASP A 440 -8.81 13.39 0.17
N ALA A 441 -8.23 12.75 1.20
CA ALA A 441 -8.90 11.73 1.99
C ALA A 441 -10.08 12.26 2.83
N ARG A 442 -10.25 13.58 2.94
CA ARG A 442 -11.42 14.20 3.58
C ARG A 442 -12.64 14.23 2.66
N HIS A 443 -12.41 14.15 1.34
CA HIS A 443 -13.43 14.28 0.31
C HIS A 443 -13.36 13.16 -0.74
N PRO A 444 -13.42 11.87 -0.33
CA PRO A 444 -13.31 10.74 -1.26
C PRO A 444 -14.38 10.76 -2.37
N ASN A 445 -15.61 11.22 -2.09
CA ASN A 445 -16.62 11.36 -3.15
C ASN A 445 -16.24 12.44 -4.18
N ALA A 446 -15.74 13.60 -3.75
CA ALA A 446 -15.27 14.64 -4.67
C ALA A 446 -14.08 14.16 -5.52
N TYR A 447 -13.27 13.23 -5.01
CA TYR A 447 -12.24 12.58 -5.80
C TYR A 447 -12.80 11.62 -6.85
N LEU A 448 -13.83 10.83 -6.53
CA LEU A 448 -14.51 9.96 -7.51
C LEU A 448 -15.11 10.77 -8.66
N ASP A 449 -15.69 11.94 -8.36
CA ASP A 449 -16.35 12.80 -9.34
C ASP A 449 -15.36 13.40 -10.38
N GLN A 450 -14.05 13.35 -10.12
CA GLN A 450 -13.02 13.81 -11.06
C GLN A 450 -12.79 12.82 -12.23
N PHE A 451 -13.30 11.59 -12.15
CA PHE A 451 -13.01 10.54 -13.13
C PHE A 451 -14.10 10.37 -14.18
N GLU A 452 -13.66 10.25 -15.44
CA GLU A 452 -14.52 9.87 -16.56
C GLU A 452 -14.92 8.39 -16.49
N ILE A 453 -13.96 7.51 -16.19
CA ILE A 453 -14.15 6.05 -16.07
C ILE A 453 -14.11 5.65 -14.60
N GLY A 454 -15.19 4.99 -14.14
CA GLY A 454 -15.38 4.54 -12.77
C GLY A 454 -16.75 4.96 -12.22
N LEU A 455 -17.21 4.25 -11.19
CA LEU A 455 -18.44 4.61 -10.48
C LEU A 455 -18.25 5.89 -9.67
N LYS A 456 -19.21 6.81 -9.80
CA LYS A 456 -19.31 8.08 -9.06
C LYS A 456 -20.69 8.25 -8.44
N GLY A 457 -20.79 9.10 -7.41
CA GLY A 457 -22.03 9.33 -6.69
C GLY A 457 -22.81 8.04 -6.39
N ARG A 458 -24.06 7.98 -6.85
CA ARG A 458 -24.99 6.86 -6.64
C ARG A 458 -25.00 5.81 -7.74
N GLU A 459 -24.13 5.92 -8.74
CA GLU A 459 -24.07 4.96 -9.86
C GLU A 459 -23.76 3.55 -9.37
N THR A 460 -24.38 2.58 -10.02
CA THR A 460 -24.09 1.16 -9.90
C THR A 460 -23.35 0.68 -11.16
N ALA A 461 -22.75 -0.50 -11.10
CA ALA A 461 -22.09 -1.08 -12.27
C ALA A 461 -23.06 -1.22 -13.45
N ASP A 462 -24.31 -1.59 -13.16
CA ASP A 462 -25.36 -1.76 -14.18
C ASP A 462 -25.75 -0.44 -14.86
N ASP A 463 -25.52 0.71 -14.21
CA ASP A 463 -25.79 2.03 -14.79
C ASP A 463 -24.72 2.45 -15.83
N VAL A 464 -23.49 1.94 -15.70
CA VAL A 464 -22.33 2.40 -16.48
C VAL A 464 -21.79 1.38 -17.47
N ILE A 465 -22.14 0.11 -17.30
CA ILE A 465 -21.84 -0.94 -18.26
C ILE A 465 -22.86 -0.80 -19.40
N PRO A 466 -22.41 -0.53 -20.65
CA PRO A 466 -23.31 -0.52 -21.78
C PRO A 466 -24.03 -1.87 -21.88
N LEU A 467 -25.35 -1.86 -22.05
CA LEU A 467 -26.07 -3.07 -22.45
C LEU A 467 -25.45 -3.56 -23.76
N GLN A 468 -25.03 -4.83 -23.79
CA GLN A 468 -24.68 -5.47 -25.05
C GLN A 468 -25.99 -5.69 -25.82
N ASP A 469 -26.11 -5.06 -26.98
CA ASP A 469 -27.19 -5.32 -27.95
C ASP A 469 -27.12 -6.76 -28.49
#